data_AF-A0A1U7YNN5-F1
#
_entry.id   AF-A0A1U7YNN5-F1
#
_cell.length_a   1.000
_cell.length_b   1.000
_cell.length_c   1.000
_cell.angle_alpha   90.00
_cell.angle_beta   90.00
_cell.angle_gamma   90.00
#
_symmetry.space_group_name_H-M   'P 1'
#
loop_
_entity.id
_entity.type
_entity.pdbx_description
1 polymer ?
#
loop_
_entity_poly.entity_id
_entity_poly.type
_entity_poly.pdbx_seq_one_letter_code
_entity_poly.pdbx_strand_id
1 'polypeptide(L)'
;MTNAFNLNPKITLSFISGLPQNTPLLKVHCQSEDDDLRVRTLKVGDKFDFSFHMNFIGTTLYHCSFSWGLKFNNFDVFKLHKSYCG
;
A
#
# COMPACT_ATOMS: atom_id res chain seq x y z
N MET A 1 14.33 28.18 22.24
CA MET A 1 14.32 27.79 20.81
C MET A 1 13.94 26.32 20.72
N THR A 2 12.66 25.99 20.60
CA THR A 2 12.22 24.59 20.46
C THR A 2 12.17 24.23 18.99
N ASN A 3 13.22 23.59 18.48
CA ASN A 3 13.21 22.92 17.18
C ASN A 3 12.31 21.69 17.29
N ALA A 4 11.01 21.87 17.09
CA ALA A 4 10.11 20.75 16.82
C ALA A 4 10.50 20.18 15.45
N PHE A 5 11.22 19.06 15.44
CA PHE A 5 11.40 18.27 14.23
C PHE A 5 10.01 17.83 13.76
N ASN A 6 9.50 18.47 12.69
CA ASN A 6 8.31 18.02 11.98
C ASN A 6 8.65 16.70 11.26
N LEU A 7 8.65 15.60 12.02
CA LEU A 7 8.74 14.25 11.48
C LEU A 7 7.44 13.95 10.75
N ASN A 8 7.45 14.14 9.43
CA ASN A 8 6.40 13.63 8.55
C ASN A 8 7.00 12.54 7.65
N PRO A 9 7.26 11.33 8.19
CA PRO A 9 7.95 10.28 7.45
C PRO A 9 7.11 9.86 6.25
N LYS A 10 7.77 9.81 5.09
CA LYS A 10 7.19 9.36 3.83
C LYS A 10 7.40 7.86 3.70
N ILE A 11 6.32 7.12 3.57
CA ILE A 11 6.35 5.67 3.35
C ILE A 11 6.04 5.43 1.87
N THR A 12 6.77 4.51 1.25
CA THR A 12 6.55 4.10 -0.14
C THR A 12 6.26 2.61 -0.18
N LEU A 13 5.15 2.24 -0.79
CA LEU A 13 4.78 0.85 -1.05
C LEU A 13 5.05 0.53 -2.52
N SER A 14 5.76 -0.57 -2.74
CA SER A 14 6.19 -1.04 -4.06
C SER A 14 5.53 -2.37 -4.40
N PHE A 15 4.84 -2.42 -5.54
CA PHE A 15 4.17 -3.60 -6.07
C PHE A 15 4.84 -4.00 -7.38
N ILE A 16 5.30 -5.25 -7.45
CA ILE A 16 5.97 -5.81 -8.64
C ILE A 16 5.21 -7.06 -9.06
N SER A 17 4.81 -7.12 -10.33
CA SER A 17 4.12 -8.28 -10.89
C SER A 17 5.13 -9.37 -11.29
N GLY A 18 5.35 -10.33 -10.38
CA GLY A 18 6.18 -11.53 -10.61
C GLY A 18 5.42 -12.70 -11.22
N LEU A 19 4.26 -12.47 -11.86
CA LEU A 19 3.46 -13.55 -12.46
C LEU A 19 4.16 -14.16 -13.69
N PRO A 20 3.93 -15.44 -14.03
CA PRO A 20 4.45 -16.04 -15.25
C PRO A 20 4.00 -15.31 -16.51
N GLN A 21 4.78 -15.38 -17.59
CA GLN A 21 4.35 -14.89 -18.90
C GLN A 21 3.05 -15.57 -19.35
N ASN A 22 2.24 -14.87 -20.14
CA ASN A 22 0.88 -15.29 -20.57
C ASN A 22 -0.15 -15.44 -19.43
N THR A 23 0.13 -14.92 -18.24
CA THR A 23 -0.88 -14.79 -17.17
C THR A 23 -1.72 -13.53 -17.40
N PRO A 24 -3.03 -13.54 -17.04
CA PRO A 24 -3.84 -12.31 -17.02
C PRO A 24 -3.19 -11.21 -16.18
N LEU A 25 -3.50 -9.96 -16.52
CA LEU A 25 -2.94 -8.79 -15.83
C LEU A 25 -3.29 -8.80 -14.34
N LEU A 26 -2.31 -8.41 -13.51
CA LEU A 26 -2.50 -8.28 -12.07
C LEU A 26 -3.19 -6.95 -11.77
N LYS A 27 -4.42 -7.01 -11.29
CA LYS A 27 -5.15 -5.85 -10.79
C LYS A 27 -4.94 -5.73 -9.29
N VAL A 28 -4.36 -4.61 -8.87
CA VAL A 28 -4.11 -4.23 -7.48
C VAL A 28 -5.08 -3.12 -7.12
N HIS A 29 -5.86 -3.31 -6.07
CA HIS A 29 -6.75 -2.29 -5.53
C HIS A 29 -6.49 -2.17 -4.04
N CYS A 30 -5.94 -1.02 -3.65
CA CYS A 30 -5.61 -0.69 -2.27
C CYS A 30 -6.64 0.29 -1.71
N GLN A 31 -6.86 0.24 -0.42
CA GLN A 31 -7.77 1.12 0.32
C GLN A 31 -7.25 1.28 1.75
N SER A 32 -7.41 2.47 2.32
CA SER A 32 -7.33 2.69 3.76
C SER A 32 -8.64 3.22 4.31
N GLU A 33 -8.76 3.32 5.63
CA GLU A 33 -9.92 3.92 6.29
C GLU A 33 -10.09 5.39 5.91
N ASP A 34 -8.98 6.11 5.68
CA ASP A 34 -8.96 7.54 5.40
C ASP A 34 -8.82 7.90 3.91
N ASP A 35 -8.23 7.01 3.10
CA ASP A 35 -7.93 7.25 1.68
C ASP A 35 -8.31 6.06 0.80
N ASP A 36 -9.25 6.28 -0.13
CA ASP A 36 -9.46 5.38 -1.25
C ASP A 36 -8.27 5.46 -2.23
N LEU A 37 -7.37 4.48 -2.18
CA LEU A 37 -6.26 4.43 -3.13
C LEU A 37 -6.72 3.91 -4.50
N ARG A 38 -6.06 4.42 -5.55
CA ARG A 38 -6.39 4.08 -6.94
C ARG A 38 -6.13 2.60 -7.26
N VAL A 39 -7.06 2.00 -8.00
CA VAL A 39 -6.88 0.74 -8.72
C VAL A 39 -5.75 0.86 -9.75
N ARG A 40 -4.86 -0.13 -9.80
CA ARG A 40 -3.82 -0.25 -10.83
C ARG A 40 -3.82 -1.63 -11.46
N THR A 41 -3.48 -1.70 -12.75
CA THR A 41 -3.35 -2.94 -13.49
C THR A 41 -1.92 -3.07 -13.99
N LEU A 42 -1.25 -4.17 -13.66
CA LEU A 42 0.16 -4.45 -13.93
C LEU A 42 0.30 -5.60 -14.92
N LYS A 43 1.11 -5.42 -15.97
CA LYS A 43 1.59 -6.51 -16.82
C LYS A 43 2.66 -7.31 -16.08
N VAL A 44 3.03 -8.46 -16.64
CA VAL A 44 4.17 -9.26 -16.13
C VAL A 44 5.44 -8.42 -16.19
N GLY A 45 6.13 -8.29 -15.06
CA GLY A 45 7.34 -7.48 -14.91
C GLY A 45 7.09 -6.00 -14.61
N ASP A 46 5.83 -5.51 -14.66
CA ASP A 46 5.52 -4.12 -14.32
C ASP A 46 5.69 -3.87 -12.82
N LYS A 47 6.08 -2.63 -12.51
CA LYS A 47 6.18 -2.11 -11.15
C LYS A 47 5.28 -0.90 -11.00
N PHE A 48 4.63 -0.82 -9.83
CA PHE A 48 3.89 0.36 -9.40
C PHE A 48 4.29 0.71 -7.98
N ASP A 49 4.58 1.98 -7.76
CA ASP A 49 4.88 2.52 -6.46
C ASP A 49 3.89 3.63 -6.13
N PHE A 50 3.48 3.70 -4.87
CA PHE A 50 2.86 4.91 -4.34
C PHE A 50 3.46 5.25 -3.00
N SER A 51 3.46 6.53 -2.68
CA SER A 51 3.94 7.02 -1.41
C SER A 51 2.87 7.83 -0.70
N PHE A 52 2.87 7.73 0.61
CA PHE A 52 2.02 8.51 1.49
C PHE A 52 2.84 9.04 2.66
N HIS A 53 2.29 10.04 3.33
CA HIS A 53 2.85 10.63 4.52
C HIS A 53 2.18 10.00 5.75
N MET A 54 2.97 9.62 6.75
CA MET A 54 2.41 8.96 7.93
C MET A 54 1.64 9.97 8.78
N ASN A 55 0.32 9.78 8.87
CA ASN A 55 -0.52 10.53 9.79
C ASN A 55 -0.48 9.85 11.16
N PHE A 56 0.18 10.49 12.15
CA PHE A 56 0.28 9.97 13.53
C PHE A 56 -1.03 10.09 14.33
N ILE A 57 -2.03 10.78 13.78
CA ILE A 57 -3.36 10.95 14.39
C ILE A 57 -4.24 9.79 13.89
N GLY A 58 -4.13 8.60 14.50
CA GLY A 58 -4.98 7.45 14.16
C GLY A 58 -4.24 6.13 14.00
N THR A 59 -4.89 5.18 13.35
CA THR A 59 -4.33 3.88 12.97
C THR A 59 -4.26 3.83 11.44
N THR A 60 -3.12 4.08 10.83
CA THR A 60 -3.01 3.97 9.36
C THR A 60 -2.94 2.49 8.96
N LEU A 61 -3.98 2.01 8.28
CA LEU A 61 -4.08 0.67 7.72
C LEU A 61 -4.27 0.76 6.21
N TYR A 62 -3.40 0.14 5.42
CA TYR A 62 -3.63 -0.08 3.99
C TYR A 62 -3.87 -1.56 3.73
N HIS A 63 -5.06 -1.84 3.21
CA HIS A 63 -5.48 -3.15 2.75
C HIS A 63 -5.50 -3.18 1.22
N CYS A 64 -4.89 -4.18 0.61
CA CYS A 64 -4.89 -4.34 -0.84
C CYS A 64 -5.46 -5.68 -1.26
N SER A 65 -6.30 -5.62 -2.29
CA SER A 65 -6.84 -6.75 -3.03
C SER A 65 -6.08 -6.93 -4.35
N PHE A 66 -5.79 -8.18 -4.66
CA PHE A 66 -5.00 -8.61 -5.81
C PHE A 66 -5.81 -9.62 -6.60
N SER A 67 -6.06 -9.32 -7.87
CA SER A 67 -6.79 -10.22 -8.77
C SER A 67 -6.05 -10.44 -10.08
N TRP A 68 -6.05 -11.67 -10.55
CA TRP A 68 -5.56 -12.02 -11.90
C TRP A 68 -6.31 -13.26 -12.41
N GLY A 69 -7.03 -13.11 -13.51
CA GLY A 69 -7.93 -14.14 -14.00
C GLY A 69 -9.00 -14.46 -12.97
N LEU A 70 -9.10 -15.73 -12.58
CA LEU A 70 -10.04 -16.21 -11.55
C LEU A 70 -9.44 -16.21 -10.13
N LYS A 71 -8.18 -15.82 -9.97
CA LYS A 71 -7.51 -15.79 -8.68
C LYS A 71 -7.68 -14.43 -8.02
N PHE A 72 -7.93 -14.44 -6.71
CA PHE A 72 -8.15 -13.26 -5.90
C PHE A 72 -7.56 -13.48 -4.50
N ASN A 73 -6.82 -12.50 -3.98
CA ASN A 73 -6.26 -12.51 -2.63
C ASN A 73 -6.25 -11.12 -2.02
N ASN A 74 -6.35 -11.05 -0.70
CA ASN A 74 -6.44 -9.83 0.09
C ASN A 74 -5.37 -9.83 1.18
N PHE A 75 -4.67 -8.71 1.33
CA PHE A 75 -3.60 -8.57 2.34
C PHE A 75 -3.62 -7.19 2.96
N ASP A 76 -3.38 -7.12 4.27
CA ASP A 76 -2.96 -5.89 4.94
C ASP A 76 -1.50 -5.64 4.57
N VAL A 77 -1.26 -4.72 3.63
CA VAL A 77 0.09 -4.44 3.11
C VAL A 77 0.86 -3.47 3.99
N PHE A 78 0.15 -2.70 4.82
CA PHE A 78 0.74 -1.81 5.81
C PHE A 78 -0.21 -1.62 6.98
N LYS A 79 0.30 -1.74 8.20
CA LYS A 79 -0.45 -1.44 9.42
C LYS A 79 0.47 -0.74 10.41
N LEU A 80 0.16 0.52 10.71
CA LEU A 80 0.82 1.23 11.80
C LEU A 80 0.16 0.83 13.11
N HIS A 81 0.85 0.04 13.93
CA HIS A 81 0.43 -0.17 15.30
C HIS A 81 0.83 1.05 16.13
N LYS A 82 -0.11 1.64 16.88
CA LYS A 82 0.26 2.52 17.99
C LYS A 82 1.06 1.69 18.98
N SER A 83 2.38 1.75 18.92
CA SER A 83 3.18 1.52 20.11
C SER A 83 2.80 2.63 21.08
N TYR A 84 1.85 2.36 21.97
CA TYR A 84 1.79 3.08 23.22
C TYR A 84 3.15 2.85 23.87
N CYS A 85 4.07 3.81 23.72
CA CYS A 85 5.17 3.92 24.66
C CYS A 85 4.49 4.30 25.98
N GLY A 86 4.14 3.26 26.75
CA GLY A 86 3.72 3.37 28.15
C GLY A 86 4.93 3.40 29.05
#